data_AF-A0AAC9LK13-F1
#
_entry.id   AF-A0AAC9LK13-F1
#
_cell.length_a   1.000
_cell.length_b   1.000
_cell.length_c   1.000
_cell.angle_alpha   90.00
_cell.angle_beta   90.00
_cell.angle_gamma   90.00
#
_symmetry.space_group_name_H-M   'P 1'
#
loop_
_entity.id
_entity.type
_entity.pdbx_description
1 polymer ?
#
loop_
_entity_poly.entity_id
_entity_poly.type
_entity_poly.pdbx_seq_one_letter_code
_entity_poly.pdbx_strand_id
1 'polypeptide(L)'
;MKHLLILSLFILNTTNQIPKNDKIYLAHGLEHGINHLYGVSEIIIKSDFTFSWKTYNTNKVNWKNYLNGKKIIHINGKVLKENDLYVLKEVGSNTKGQNEWIVNIKKEKIEFYIKENSKIIKTKTEYKRIKTIDK
;
A
#
# COMPACT_ATOMS: atom_id res chain seq x y z
N MET A 1 6.94 -10.40 53.51
CA MET A 1 7.70 -9.31 52.86
C MET A 1 8.36 -9.84 51.60
N LYS A 2 8.29 -9.02 50.53
CA LYS A 2 9.01 -9.12 49.25
C LYS A 2 8.57 -10.21 48.27
N HIS A 3 7.61 -9.81 47.44
CA HIS A 3 7.45 -10.27 46.06
C HIS A 3 8.77 -10.17 45.30
N LEU A 4 9.13 -11.19 44.52
CA LEU A 4 10.04 -11.02 43.40
C LEU A 4 9.41 -11.67 42.17
N LEU A 5 8.72 -10.83 41.40
CA LEU A 5 8.08 -11.11 40.14
C LEU A 5 9.17 -11.02 39.07
N ILE A 6 9.72 -12.15 38.63
CA ILE A 6 10.68 -12.16 37.51
C ILE A 6 9.87 -12.17 36.22
N LEU A 7 9.49 -10.96 35.79
CA LEU A 7 8.97 -10.67 34.47
C LEU A 7 10.16 -10.64 33.49
N SER A 8 10.58 -11.80 32.99
CA SER A 8 11.64 -11.84 31.98
C SER A 8 11.10 -11.40 30.61
N LEU A 9 11.28 -10.10 30.34
CA LEU A 9 11.48 -9.46 29.04
C LEU A 9 11.16 -10.31 27.79
N PHE A 10 9.96 -10.08 27.24
CA PHE A 10 9.72 -10.21 25.80
C PHE A 10 10.56 -9.15 25.06
N ILE A 11 11.79 -9.49 24.67
CA ILE A 11 12.54 -8.69 23.71
C ILE A 11 11.96 -9.01 22.33
N LEU A 12 11.00 -8.18 21.92
CA LEU A 12 10.47 -8.08 20.57
C LEU A 12 11.60 -7.67 19.62
N ASN A 13 12.34 -8.64 19.09
CA ASN A 13 13.06 -8.48 17.84
C ASN A 13 12.03 -8.59 16.71
N THR A 14 11.27 -7.52 16.44
CA THR A 14 10.55 -7.41 15.17
C THR A 14 11.57 -7.07 14.09
N THR A 15 12.32 -8.08 13.64
CA THR A 15 12.95 -8.00 12.34
C THR A 15 11.85 -7.69 11.34
N ASN A 16 11.98 -6.57 10.62
CA ASN A 16 11.17 -6.25 9.43
C ASN A 16 11.47 -7.27 8.33
N GLN A 17 11.15 -8.54 8.56
CA GLN A 17 11.00 -9.52 7.51
C GLN A 17 9.68 -9.16 6.85
N ILE A 18 9.77 -8.51 5.69
CA ILE A 18 8.65 -8.51 4.75
C ILE A 18 8.32 -10.00 4.53
N PRO A 19 7.13 -10.49 4.92
CA PRO A 19 6.76 -11.88 4.72
C PRO A 19 7.04 -12.30 3.28
N LYS A 20 7.57 -13.51 3.08
CA LYS A 20 8.04 -14.07 1.79
C LYS A 20 7.02 -14.00 0.63
N ASN A 21 5.77 -13.62 0.92
CA ASN A 21 4.64 -13.57 0.01
C ASN A 21 4.07 -12.16 -0.24
N ASP A 22 4.60 -11.10 0.38
CA ASP A 22 4.14 -9.74 0.14
C ASP A 22 4.43 -9.34 -1.32
N LYS A 23 3.47 -8.64 -1.92
CA LYS A 23 3.54 -8.19 -3.32
C LYS A 23 3.58 -6.68 -3.34
N ILE A 24 4.68 -6.14 -3.82
CA ILE A 24 4.92 -4.69 -3.91
C ILE A 24 4.66 -4.24 -5.35
N TYR A 25 3.83 -3.22 -5.50
CA TYR A 25 3.45 -2.64 -6.77
C TYR A 25 3.73 -1.13 -6.74
N LEU A 26 4.30 -0.60 -7.83
CA LEU A 26 4.67 0.80 -7.95
C LEU A 26 3.95 1.44 -9.15
N ALA A 27 3.49 2.66 -8.95
CA ALA A 27 3.18 3.61 -10.00
C ALA A 27 4.04 4.85 -9.78
N HIS A 28 4.43 5.54 -10.84
CA HIS A 28 5.16 6.79 -10.74
C HIS A 28 4.75 7.73 -11.86
N GLY A 29 4.70 9.02 -11.57
CA GLY A 29 4.14 9.98 -12.50
C GLY A 29 3.89 11.32 -11.85
N LEU A 30 3.09 12.15 -12.52
CA LEU A 30 2.57 13.37 -11.92
C LEU A 30 1.40 12.98 -11.01
N GLU A 31 1.50 13.23 -9.71
CA GLU A 31 0.37 13.05 -8.79
C GLU A 31 -0.11 14.38 -8.23
N HIS A 32 -1.44 14.46 -8.07
CA HIS A 32 -2.25 15.64 -7.85
C HIS A 32 -1.94 16.35 -6.51
N GLY A 33 -1.34 17.53 -6.59
CA GLY A 33 -1.16 18.44 -5.45
C GLY A 33 -0.55 19.75 -5.94
N ILE A 34 -1.07 20.86 -5.44
CA ILE A 34 -0.92 22.22 -5.99
C ILE A 34 0.55 22.71 -6.05
N ASN A 35 1.54 21.95 -5.55
CA ASN A 35 2.96 22.34 -5.49
C ASN A 35 4.03 21.24 -5.76
N HIS A 36 3.69 20.03 -6.27
CA HIS A 36 4.71 18.95 -6.41
C HIS A 36 4.78 18.27 -7.78
N LEU A 37 6.02 18.13 -8.29
CA LEU A 37 6.41 17.93 -9.70
C LEU A 37 6.51 16.47 -10.18
N TYR A 38 6.50 15.48 -9.29
CA TYR A 38 6.55 14.05 -9.62
C TYR A 38 6.43 13.22 -8.33
N GLY A 39 5.81 12.04 -8.40
CA GLY A 39 5.64 11.15 -7.26
C GLY A 39 5.85 9.68 -7.62
N VAL A 40 6.14 8.88 -6.60
CA VAL A 40 6.08 7.42 -6.65
C VAL A 40 5.09 6.95 -5.60
N SER A 41 4.13 6.15 -6.03
CA SER A 41 3.13 5.51 -5.19
C SER A 41 3.43 4.02 -5.10
N GLU A 42 3.54 3.50 -3.88
CA GLU A 42 3.81 2.12 -3.53
C GLU A 42 2.57 1.50 -2.88
N ILE A 43 2.09 0.39 -3.43
CA ILE A 43 1.06 -0.45 -2.80
C ILE A 43 1.68 -1.80 -2.47
N ILE A 44 1.64 -2.17 -1.20
CA ILE A 44 2.06 -3.48 -0.71
C ILE A 44 0.80 -4.27 -0.35
N ILE A 45 0.59 -5.39 -1.04
CA ILE A 45 -0.44 -6.38 -0.70
C ILE A 45 0.23 -7.47 0.13
N LYS A 46 -0.19 -7.61 1.39
CA LYS A 46 0.40 -8.56 2.31
C LYS A 46 -0.28 -9.92 2.25
N SER A 47 0.42 -10.96 2.71
CA SER A 47 -0.13 -12.33 2.74
C SER A 47 -1.32 -12.52 3.68
N ASP A 48 -1.48 -11.63 4.66
CA ASP A 48 -2.57 -11.64 5.64
C ASP A 48 -3.82 -10.87 5.16
N PHE A 49 -3.92 -10.58 3.85
CA PHE A 49 -5.00 -9.80 3.25
C PHE A 49 -5.12 -8.38 3.81
N THR A 50 -4.00 -7.78 4.24
CA THR A 50 -3.91 -6.34 4.48
C THR A 50 -3.15 -5.64 3.36
N PHE A 51 -3.27 -4.32 3.28
CA PHE A 51 -2.46 -3.51 2.39
C PHE A 51 -1.89 -2.28 3.08
N SER A 52 -0.77 -1.79 2.55
CA SER A 52 -0.26 -0.44 2.82
C SER A 52 -0.06 0.29 1.51
N TRP A 53 -0.50 1.53 1.43
CA TRP A 53 -0.30 2.42 0.29
C TRP A 53 0.42 3.68 0.74
N LYS A 54 1.58 3.94 0.14
CA LYS A 54 2.42 5.10 0.44
C LYS A 54 2.71 5.88 -0.83
N THR A 55 2.71 7.20 -0.73
CA THR A 55 3.16 8.07 -1.82
C THR A 55 4.30 8.93 -1.34
N TYR A 56 5.30 9.09 -2.21
CA TYR A 56 6.52 9.83 -1.97
C TYR A 56 6.66 10.91 -3.03
N ASN A 57 6.92 12.14 -2.59
CA ASN A 57 7.39 13.18 -3.50
C ASN A 57 8.83 12.88 -3.89
N THR A 58 9.12 12.91 -5.19
CA THR A 58 10.47 12.68 -5.71
C THR A 58 10.73 13.52 -6.97
N ASN A 59 11.95 13.47 -7.48
CA ASN A 59 12.30 14.03 -8.78
C ASN A 59 12.18 12.94 -9.85
N LYS A 60 11.61 13.28 -11.01
CA LYS A 60 11.50 12.39 -12.17
C LYS A 60 12.82 11.73 -12.57
N VAL A 61 13.96 12.41 -12.46
CA VAL A 61 15.27 11.87 -12.86
C VAL A 61 15.76 10.79 -11.89
N ASN A 62 15.43 10.90 -10.59
CA ASN A 62 15.93 10.02 -9.53
C ASN A 62 14.81 9.24 -8.82
N TRP A 63 13.71 8.97 -9.52
CA TRP A 63 12.52 8.37 -8.91
C TRP A 63 12.78 6.99 -8.31
N LYS A 64 13.78 6.24 -8.81
CA LYS A 64 14.15 4.92 -8.25
C LYS A 64 14.59 4.98 -6.78
N ASN A 65 15.08 6.13 -6.33
CA ASN A 65 15.48 6.39 -4.94
C ASN A 65 14.35 7.05 -4.13
N TYR A 66 13.08 6.87 -4.53
CA TYR A 66 11.92 7.52 -3.91
C TYR A 66 11.76 7.28 -2.41
N LEU A 67 12.32 6.19 -1.87
CA LEU A 67 12.29 5.90 -0.43
C LEU A 67 13.01 6.98 0.40
N ASN A 68 13.94 7.73 -0.20
CA ASN A 68 14.60 8.88 0.43
C ASN A 68 13.74 10.16 0.36
N GLY A 69 12.66 10.14 -0.43
CA GLY A 69 11.74 11.27 -0.60
C GLY A 69 10.81 11.45 0.59
N LYS A 70 10.22 12.65 0.68
CA LYS A 70 9.22 12.95 1.71
C LYS A 70 7.94 12.13 1.43
N LYS A 71 7.52 11.35 2.42
CA LYS A 71 6.22 10.66 2.39
C LYS A 71 5.09 11.68 2.51
N ILE A 72 4.12 11.62 1.60
CA ILE A 72 2.96 12.53 1.56
C ILE A 72 1.63 11.82 1.78
N ILE A 73 1.54 10.54 1.44
CA ILE A 73 0.35 9.71 1.71
C ILE A 73 0.81 8.45 2.44
N HIS A 74 0.02 8.02 3.43
CA HIS A 74 0.21 6.75 4.12
C HIS A 74 -1.15 6.20 4.54
N ILE A 75 -1.61 5.19 3.81
CA ILE A 75 -2.90 4.53 4.02
C ILE A 75 -2.62 3.07 4.36
N ASN A 76 -3.35 2.53 5.33
CA ASN A 76 -3.34 1.11 5.64
C ASN A 76 -4.77 0.59 5.64
N GLY A 77 -4.95 -0.69 5.32
CA GLY A 77 -6.29 -1.24 5.28
C GLY A 77 -6.35 -2.73 5.02
N LYS A 78 -7.55 -3.20 4.71
CA LYS A 78 -7.85 -4.60 4.40
C LYS A 78 -8.08 -4.78 2.90
N VAL A 79 -7.78 -5.98 2.43
CA VAL A 79 -8.05 -6.45 1.08
C VAL A 79 -9.23 -7.41 1.17
N LEU A 80 -10.38 -6.99 0.69
CA LEU A 80 -11.59 -7.81 0.67
C LEU A 80 -11.76 -8.40 -0.73
N LYS A 81 -12.04 -9.70 -0.84
CA LYS A 81 -12.32 -10.32 -2.13
C LYS A 81 -13.81 -10.19 -2.43
N GLU A 82 -14.16 -9.66 -3.60
CA GLU A 82 -15.52 -9.54 -4.09
C GLU A 82 -15.61 -10.10 -5.52
N ASN A 83 -16.08 -11.34 -5.64
CA ASN A 83 -16.11 -12.09 -6.90
C ASN A 83 -14.70 -12.18 -7.54
N ASP A 84 -14.56 -11.70 -8.77
CA ASP A 84 -13.30 -11.68 -9.54
C ASP A 84 -12.41 -10.46 -9.24
N LEU A 85 -12.88 -9.55 -8.37
CA LEU A 85 -12.19 -8.32 -7.98
C LEU A 85 -11.87 -8.30 -6.48
N TYR A 86 -11.17 -7.25 -6.07
CA TYR A 86 -10.87 -6.95 -4.69
C TYR A 86 -11.26 -5.52 -4.35
N VAL A 87 -11.55 -5.26 -3.09
CA VAL A 87 -11.74 -3.93 -2.52
C VAL A 87 -10.63 -3.67 -1.52
N LEU A 88 -9.81 -2.65 -1.80
CA LEU A 88 -8.89 -2.09 -0.82
C LEU A 88 -9.72 -1.16 0.07
N LYS A 89 -9.85 -1.49 1.35
CA LYS A 89 -10.66 -0.73 2.30
C LYS A 89 -9.78 -0.14 3.39
N GLU A 90 -9.68 1.17 3.46
CA GLU A 90 -8.91 1.88 4.48
C GLU A 90 -9.41 1.57 5.90
N VAL A 91 -8.48 1.44 6.85
CA VAL A 91 -8.77 1.24 8.27
C VAL A 91 -8.18 2.41 9.07
N GLY A 92 -9.00 3.01 9.94
CA GLY A 92 -8.54 4.04 10.89
C GLY A 92 -8.67 5.49 10.44
N SER A 93 -9.40 5.79 9.34
CA SER A 93 -9.76 7.17 9.02
C SER A 93 -10.80 7.71 10.01
N ASN A 94 -10.49 8.84 10.66
CA ASN A 94 -11.38 9.58 11.56
C ASN A 94 -12.49 10.35 10.81
N THR A 95 -12.63 10.20 9.49
CA THR A 95 -13.68 10.85 8.70
C THR A 95 -14.81 9.86 8.36
N LYS A 96 -16.04 10.37 8.22
CA LYS A 96 -17.31 9.63 8.07
C LYS A 96 -17.44 8.74 6.81
N GLY A 97 -16.36 8.47 6.09
CA GLY A 97 -16.34 7.55 4.96
C GLY A 97 -14.98 6.85 4.89
N GLN A 98 -14.98 5.53 4.99
CA GLN A 98 -13.78 4.72 4.73
C GLN A 98 -13.53 4.77 3.22
N ASN A 99 -12.34 5.17 2.79
CA ASN A 99 -12.00 5.13 1.38
C ASN A 99 -11.94 3.67 0.92
N GLU A 100 -12.59 3.39 -0.20
CA GLU A 100 -12.65 2.08 -0.83
C GLU A 100 -12.19 2.18 -2.29
N TRP A 101 -11.32 1.27 -2.71
CA TRP A 101 -10.84 1.19 -4.08
C TRP A 101 -11.09 -0.20 -4.65
N ILE A 102 -11.84 -0.26 -5.75
CA ILE A 102 -12.08 -1.50 -6.49
C ILE A 102 -10.88 -1.77 -7.38
N VAL A 103 -10.28 -2.94 -7.22
CA VAL A 103 -9.05 -3.30 -7.92
C VAL A 103 -9.06 -4.75 -8.41
N ASN A 104 -8.35 -5.00 -9.51
CA ASN A 104 -7.96 -6.35 -9.91
C ASN A 104 -6.48 -6.55 -9.58
N ILE A 105 -6.17 -7.46 -8.64
CA ILE A 105 -4.80 -7.74 -8.19
C ILE A 105 -4.26 -8.94 -8.99
N LYS A 106 -3.45 -8.65 -10.00
CA LYS A 106 -2.80 -9.66 -10.85
C LYS A 106 -1.37 -9.92 -10.38
N LYS A 107 -0.76 -10.98 -10.94
CA LYS A 107 0.65 -11.33 -10.65
C LYS A 107 1.60 -10.19 -10.97
N GLU A 108 1.35 -9.42 -12.03
CA GLU A 108 2.27 -8.40 -12.56
C GLU A 108 1.84 -6.97 -12.30
N LYS A 109 0.57 -6.73 -11.97
CA LYS A 109 0.03 -5.39 -11.75
C LYS A 109 -1.24 -5.36 -10.91
N ILE A 110 -1.56 -4.17 -10.42
CA ILE A 110 -2.89 -3.81 -9.89
C ILE A 110 -3.55 -2.87 -10.89
N GLU A 111 -4.80 -3.17 -11.26
CA GLU A 111 -5.64 -2.33 -12.12
C GLU A 111 -6.79 -1.75 -11.30
N PHE A 112 -7.03 -0.45 -11.41
CA PHE A 112 -8.09 0.24 -10.66
C PHE A 112 -9.36 0.37 -11.47
N TYR A 113 -10.49 0.30 -10.78
CA TYR A 113 -11.83 0.42 -11.34
C TYR A 113 -12.67 1.44 -10.56
N ILE A 114 -13.65 2.01 -11.24
CA ILE A 114 -14.70 2.84 -10.63
C ILE A 114 -16.07 2.23 -10.89
N LYS A 115 -17.02 2.53 -10.02
CA LYS A 115 -18.43 2.17 -10.22
C LYS A 115 -19.18 3.39 -10.75
N GLU A 116 -19.74 3.27 -11.95
CA GLU A 116 -20.53 4.32 -12.59
C GLU A 116 -21.83 3.70 -13.13
N ASN A 117 -22.99 4.24 -12.73
CA ASN A 117 -24.31 3.74 -13.17
C ASN A 117 -24.45 2.21 -13.08
N SER A 118 -24.03 1.63 -11.94
CA SER A 118 -24.01 0.18 -11.66
C SER A 118 -23.05 -0.67 -12.49
N LYS A 119 -22.24 -0.07 -13.37
CA LYS A 119 -21.19 -0.76 -14.13
C LYS A 119 -19.82 -0.55 -13.47
N ILE A 120 -18.96 -1.56 -13.56
CA ILE A 120 -17.56 -1.48 -13.12
C ILE A 120 -16.71 -1.15 -14.34
N ILE A 121 -16.03 0.00 -14.31
CA ILE A 121 -15.25 0.53 -15.43
C ILE A 121 -13.78 0.60 -15.03
N LYS A 122 -12.91 0.05 -15.88
CA LYS A 122 -11.46 0.11 -15.66
C LYS A 122 -10.94 1.53 -15.88
N THR A 123 -10.13 2.01 -14.95
CA THR A 123 -9.44 3.30 -15.03
C THR A 123 -8.10 3.19 -15.78
N LYS A 124 -7.46 4.33 -16.07
CA LYS A 124 -6.09 4.37 -16.60
C LYS A 124 -5.01 4.10 -15.53
N THR A 125 -5.39 4.06 -14.25
CA THR A 125 -4.46 3.92 -13.14
C THR A 125 -4.05 2.45 -12.98
N GLU A 126 -2.75 2.18 -13.17
CA GLU A 126 -2.15 0.87 -13.01
C GLU A 126 -0.85 0.94 -12.19
N TYR A 127 -0.66 -0.02 -11.29
CA TYR A 127 0.58 -0.17 -10.51
C TYR A 127 1.28 -1.45 -10.95
N LYS A 128 2.55 -1.36 -11.34
CA LYS A 128 3.33 -2.52 -11.81
C LYS A 128 4.08 -3.18 -10.67
N ARG A 129 4.09 -4.50 -10.62
CA ARG A 129 4.79 -5.26 -9.60
C ARG A 129 6.30 -5.07 -9.77
N ILE A 130 6.99 -4.71 -8.70
CA ILE A 130 8.44 -4.86 -8.67
C ILE A 130 8.77 -6.31 -8.33
N LYS A 131 9.68 -6.91 -9.09
CA LYS A 131 10.24 -8.21 -8.69
C LYS A 131 10.89 -7.97 -7.33
N THR A 132 10.40 -8.63 -6.28
CA THR A 132 11.11 -8.70 -5.01
C THR A 132 12.48 -9.27 -5.37
N ILE A 133 13.53 -8.44 -5.25
CA ILE A 133 14.89 -8.96 -5.29
C ILE A 133 14.97 -9.74 -3.99
N ASP A 134 14.95 -11.07 -4.08
CA ASP A 134 15.29 -11.93 -2.95
C ASP A 134 16.67 -11.46 -2.47
N LYS A 135 16.69 -10.72 -1.37
CA LYS A 135 17.91 -10.31 -0.69
C LYS A 135 18.41 -11.47 0.16
#